data_AF-A0A920KQ75-F1
#
_entry.id   AF-A0A920KQ75-F1
#
_cell.length_a   1.000
_cell.length_b   1.000
_cell.length_c   1.000
_cell.angle_alpha   90.00
_cell.angle_beta   90.00
_cell.angle_gamma   90.00
#
_symmetry.space_group_name_H-M   'P 1'
#
loop_
_entity.id
_entity.type
_entity.pdbx_description
1 polymer ?
#
loop_
_entity_poly.entity_id
_entity_poly.type
_entity_poly.pdbx_seq_one_letter_code
_entity_poly.pdbx_strand_id
1 'polypeptide(L)'
;MTFKDPCNLRSPQQHCGVVHSSNLCTEITLNTNAEEIAVCNLGSVNLPQHIEDGELNLDKLRGTVRTAIRMLDNVIDINYYSVPQAETSNFRHRPIGLGLMGFQDALYKIDASYGSDDAVTFADRIMEAISYFAIEASSELASERGSYSSYGDHSGAGIFPMDSLDILIEQRGEQYIDVNRDKTLDWDALKAKVATAGMRNSNVMAIAPTATIANITGVSQSIEPTYQNLYVKSNLPVSSRWSILIWSKISKVATCGIRSW
;
A
#
# COMPACT_ATOMS: atom_id res chain seq x y z
N MET A 1 -10.98 15.11 -0.07
CA MET A 1 -11.28 15.37 -1.49
C MET A 1 -10.80 14.16 -2.29
N THR A 2 -11.53 13.73 -3.30
CA THR A 2 -11.16 12.57 -4.15
C THR A 2 -11.36 12.92 -5.62
N PHE A 3 -10.62 12.28 -6.53
CA PHE A 3 -10.63 12.59 -7.96
C PHE A 3 -11.17 11.40 -8.77
N LYS A 4 -12.35 11.56 -9.37
CA LYS A 4 -13.07 10.49 -10.08
C LYS A 4 -12.27 9.90 -11.26
N ASP A 5 -11.74 10.77 -12.12
CA ASP A 5 -11.16 10.32 -13.39
C ASP A 5 -9.89 9.49 -13.20
N PRO A 6 -8.92 9.88 -12.34
CA PRO A 6 -7.79 9.01 -11.99
C PRO A 6 -8.22 7.66 -11.41
N CYS A 7 -9.27 7.63 -10.57
CA CYS A 7 -9.75 6.39 -9.99
C CYS A 7 -10.33 5.43 -11.04
N ASN A 8 -11.00 5.96 -12.06
CA ASN A 8 -11.57 5.13 -13.12
C ASN A 8 -10.53 4.78 -14.19
N LEU A 9 -9.83 5.76 -14.77
CA LEU A 9 -8.86 5.56 -15.86
C LEU A 9 -7.70 4.63 -15.50
N ARG A 10 -7.35 4.54 -14.21
CA ARG A 10 -6.28 3.69 -13.70
C ARG A 10 -6.78 2.42 -13.03
N SER A 11 -8.09 2.19 -12.99
CA SER A 11 -8.64 0.97 -12.40
C SER A 11 -8.37 -0.24 -13.31
N PRO A 12 -7.84 -1.35 -12.78
CA PRO A 12 -7.69 -2.59 -13.53
C PRO A 12 -9.03 -3.28 -13.83
N GLN A 13 -10.15 -2.76 -13.29
CA GLN A 13 -11.49 -3.33 -13.42
C GLN A 13 -12.42 -2.52 -14.34
N GLN A 14 -11.88 -1.62 -15.17
CA GLN A 14 -12.68 -0.77 -16.08
C GLN A 14 -13.55 -1.56 -17.06
N HIS A 15 -13.12 -2.78 -17.43
CA HIS A 15 -13.85 -3.64 -18.36
C HIS A 15 -15.14 -4.24 -17.79
N CYS A 16 -15.29 -4.26 -16.46
CA CYS A 16 -16.41 -4.94 -15.79
C CYS A 16 -17.17 -4.06 -14.79
N GLY A 17 -16.95 -2.75 -14.78
CA GLY A 17 -17.70 -1.82 -13.94
C GLY A 17 -17.08 -0.42 -13.84
N VAL A 18 -17.64 0.36 -12.92
CA VAL A 18 -17.26 1.77 -12.70
C VAL A 18 -17.00 1.99 -11.20
N VAL A 19 -15.94 2.75 -10.90
CA VAL A 19 -15.66 3.22 -9.55
C VAL A 19 -16.52 4.47 -9.29
N HIS A 20 -17.62 4.30 -8.58
CA HIS A 20 -18.56 5.39 -8.26
C HIS A 20 -18.07 6.30 -7.13
N SER A 21 -17.35 5.75 -6.16
CA SER A 21 -16.82 6.47 -5.01
C SER A 21 -15.59 5.77 -4.45
N SER A 22 -14.94 6.42 -3.48
CA SER A 22 -14.02 5.73 -2.59
C SER A 22 -14.75 5.09 -1.41
N ASN A 23 -14.01 4.52 -0.46
CA ASN A 23 -14.51 4.10 0.85
C ASN A 23 -14.42 5.24 1.89
N LEU A 24 -14.73 4.92 3.15
CA LEU A 24 -14.68 5.84 4.30
C LEU A 24 -13.32 6.54 4.48
N CYS A 25 -12.23 5.82 4.24
CA CYS A 25 -10.87 6.31 4.49
C CYS A 25 -10.16 6.80 3.20
N THR A 26 -10.86 6.79 2.06
CA THR A 26 -10.43 7.37 0.77
C THR A 26 -9.28 6.67 0.03
N GLU A 27 -8.90 5.46 0.44
CA GLU A 27 -7.80 4.68 -0.15
C GLU A 27 -8.26 3.60 -1.15
N ILE A 28 -9.56 3.25 -1.16
CA ILE A 28 -10.11 2.17 -1.96
C ILE A 28 -10.86 2.70 -3.17
N THR A 29 -10.62 2.11 -4.33
CA THR A 29 -11.20 2.50 -5.63
C THR A 29 -11.72 1.26 -6.38
N LEU A 30 -12.74 0.63 -5.81
CA LEU A 30 -13.35 -0.59 -6.34
C LEU A 30 -14.70 -0.31 -6.99
N ASN A 31 -15.07 -1.13 -7.96
CA ASN A 31 -16.34 -1.03 -8.65
C ASN A 31 -17.51 -1.38 -7.72
N THR A 32 -18.66 -0.75 -7.96
CA THR A 32 -19.93 -1.07 -7.27
C THR A 32 -21.08 -0.99 -8.26
N ASN A 33 -22.13 -1.76 -8.03
CA ASN A 33 -23.40 -1.69 -8.77
C ASN A 33 -24.55 -2.19 -7.87
N ALA A 34 -25.73 -2.47 -8.43
CA ALA A 34 -26.88 -2.92 -7.64
C ALA A 34 -26.68 -4.34 -7.06
N GLU A 35 -25.84 -5.16 -7.69
CA GLU A 35 -25.55 -6.54 -7.35
C GLU A 35 -24.21 -6.72 -6.60
N GLU A 36 -23.36 -5.70 -6.56
CA GLU A 36 -21.99 -5.77 -6.03
C GLU A 36 -21.70 -4.64 -5.03
N ILE A 37 -21.42 -5.05 -3.79
CA ILE A 37 -20.89 -4.17 -2.74
C ILE A 37 -19.41 -4.52 -2.58
N ALA A 38 -18.52 -3.58 -2.89
CA ALA A 38 -17.08 -3.81 -2.78
C ALA A 38 -16.65 -4.06 -1.33
N VAL A 39 -15.73 -5.02 -1.15
CA VAL A 39 -15.16 -5.39 0.15
C VAL A 39 -13.67 -5.08 0.16
N CYS A 40 -13.19 -4.61 1.31
CA CYS A 40 -11.79 -4.26 1.50
C CYS A 40 -11.09 -5.26 2.42
N ASN A 41 -10.12 -6.01 1.87
CA ASN A 41 -9.29 -6.96 2.62
C ASN A 41 -7.90 -6.34 2.82
N LEU A 42 -7.62 -5.83 4.03
CA LEU A 42 -6.46 -4.96 4.28
C LEU A 42 -5.35 -5.63 5.08
N GLY A 43 -4.11 -5.27 4.74
CA GLY A 43 -2.91 -5.58 5.51
C GLY A 43 -1.88 -4.47 5.36
N SER A 44 -0.88 -4.40 6.25
CA SER A 44 0.17 -3.39 6.14
C SER A 44 1.55 -3.92 6.50
N VAL A 45 2.53 -3.63 5.66
CA VAL A 45 3.94 -3.94 5.92
C VAL A 45 4.50 -2.99 6.98
N ASN A 46 5.16 -3.54 8.00
CA ASN A 46 5.93 -2.76 8.97
C ASN A 46 7.29 -2.37 8.35
N LEU A 47 7.37 -1.20 7.74
CA LEU A 47 8.51 -0.79 6.92
C LEU A 47 9.84 -0.70 7.71
N PRO A 48 9.90 -0.15 8.95
CA PRO A 48 11.13 -0.13 9.73
C PRO A 48 11.80 -1.50 9.93
N GLN A 49 11.05 -2.60 9.88
CA GLN A 49 11.61 -3.95 10.01
C GLN A 49 12.38 -4.41 8.76
N HIS A 50 12.27 -3.68 7.66
CA HIS A 50 12.91 -3.95 6.39
C HIS A 50 14.08 -2.99 6.13
N ILE A 51 14.44 -2.15 7.10
CA ILE A 51 15.60 -1.28 7.01
C ILE A 51 16.74 -1.86 7.84
N GLU A 52 17.84 -2.18 7.16
CA GLU A 52 19.06 -2.78 7.69
C GLU A 52 20.24 -1.91 7.25
N ASP A 53 21.08 -1.50 8.22
CA ASP A 53 22.24 -0.63 7.99
C ASP A 53 21.96 0.67 7.21
N GLY A 54 20.75 1.22 7.39
CA GLY A 54 20.32 2.46 6.72
C GLY A 54 19.80 2.26 5.29
N GLU A 55 19.65 1.02 4.85
CA GLU A 55 19.17 0.67 3.51
C GLU A 55 17.95 -0.26 3.54
N LEU A 56 17.19 -0.27 2.45
CA LEU A 56 16.03 -1.15 2.29
C LEU A 56 16.47 -2.57 1.91
N ASN A 57 16.21 -3.56 2.78
CA ASN A 57 16.42 -4.96 2.47
C ASN A 57 15.28 -5.50 1.58
N LEU A 58 15.55 -5.57 0.27
CA LEU A 58 14.60 -6.01 -0.76
C LEU A 58 14.21 -7.50 -0.63
N ASP A 59 15.15 -8.38 -0.29
CA ASP A 59 14.86 -9.82 -0.18
C ASP A 59 13.88 -10.11 0.96
N LYS A 60 14.10 -9.47 2.11
CA LYS A 60 13.20 -9.54 3.25
C LYS A 60 11.84 -8.95 2.92
N LEU A 61 11.81 -7.80 2.24
CA LEU A 61 10.57 -7.16 1.82
C LEU A 61 9.77 -8.07 0.88
N ARG A 62 10.43 -8.68 -0.12
CA ARG A 62 9.81 -9.64 -1.05
C ARG A 62 9.19 -10.82 -0.30
N GLY A 63 9.92 -11.41 0.65
CA GLY A 63 9.41 -12.51 1.48
C GLY A 63 8.16 -12.14 2.30
N THR A 64 8.18 -10.96 2.92
CA THR A 64 7.05 -10.42 3.69
C THR A 64 5.84 -10.14 2.80
N VAL A 65 6.03 -9.42 1.69
CA VAL A 65 4.96 -9.07 0.75
C VAL A 65 4.31 -10.32 0.17
N ARG A 66 5.12 -11.31 -0.27
CA ARG A 66 4.62 -12.58 -0.81
C ARG A 66 3.72 -13.31 0.20
N THR A 67 4.13 -13.34 1.47
CA THR A 67 3.34 -13.95 2.53
C THR A 67 2.06 -13.15 2.81
N ALA A 68 2.15 -11.82 2.87
CA ALA A 68 1.01 -10.94 3.12
C ALA A 68 -0.06 -11.06 2.03
N ILE A 69 0.32 -11.08 0.75
CA ILE A 69 -0.60 -11.26 -0.38
C ILE A 69 -1.36 -12.58 -0.27
N ARG A 70 -0.67 -13.68 0.07
CA ARG A 70 -1.32 -14.98 0.31
C ARG A 70 -2.27 -14.95 1.49
N MET A 71 -1.90 -14.30 2.60
CA MET A 71 -2.78 -14.16 3.75
C MET A 71 -4.04 -13.36 3.40
N LEU A 72 -3.90 -12.27 2.65
CA LEU A 72 -5.03 -11.46 2.20
C LEU A 72 -5.94 -12.22 1.21
N ASP A 73 -5.37 -12.99 0.27
CA ASP A 73 -6.18 -13.84 -0.62
C ASP A 73 -6.94 -14.92 0.16
N ASN A 74 -6.33 -15.50 1.21
CA ASN A 74 -7.02 -16.44 2.09
C ASN A 74 -8.18 -15.78 2.86
N VAL A 75 -8.05 -14.50 3.26
CA VAL A 75 -9.11 -13.75 3.97
C VAL A 75 -10.41 -13.76 3.16
N ILE A 76 -10.33 -13.63 1.83
CA ILE A 76 -11.52 -13.63 0.96
C ILE A 76 -12.34 -14.92 1.13
N ASP A 77 -11.67 -16.07 1.25
CA ASP A 77 -12.35 -17.36 1.31
C ASP A 77 -12.88 -17.71 2.71
N ILE A 78 -12.26 -17.16 3.78
CA ILE A 78 -12.66 -17.42 5.17
C ILE A 78 -13.62 -16.37 5.74
N ASN A 79 -13.74 -15.21 5.08
CA ASN A 79 -14.54 -14.11 5.60
C ASN A 79 -16.02 -14.48 5.61
N TYR A 80 -16.73 -14.05 6.65
CA TYR A 80 -18.18 -14.13 6.71
C TYR A 80 -18.80 -12.88 6.08
N TYR A 81 -19.60 -13.06 5.04
CA TYR A 81 -20.28 -11.96 4.35
C TYR A 81 -21.71 -11.82 4.84
N SER A 82 -22.03 -10.69 5.47
CA SER A 82 -23.38 -10.42 5.99
C SER A 82 -24.42 -10.14 4.89
N VAL A 83 -23.96 -9.78 3.68
CA VAL A 83 -24.82 -9.47 2.53
C VAL A 83 -24.29 -10.16 1.27
N PRO A 84 -25.16 -10.76 0.44
CA PRO A 84 -24.74 -11.57 -0.70
C PRO A 84 -24.03 -10.77 -1.80
N GLN A 85 -24.33 -9.48 -1.93
CA GLN A 85 -23.65 -8.59 -2.89
C GLN A 85 -22.15 -8.42 -2.55
N ALA A 86 -21.81 -8.46 -1.26
CA ALA A 86 -20.43 -8.37 -0.80
C ALA A 86 -19.65 -9.64 -1.11
N GLU A 87 -20.27 -10.81 -0.86
CA GLU A 87 -19.72 -12.10 -1.23
C GLU A 87 -19.51 -12.20 -2.75
N THR A 88 -20.53 -11.83 -3.53
CA THR A 88 -20.50 -11.84 -4.99
C THR A 88 -19.33 -11.01 -5.52
N SER A 89 -19.17 -9.77 -5.06
CA SER A 89 -18.09 -8.89 -5.47
C SER A 89 -16.71 -9.47 -5.11
N ASN A 90 -16.53 -9.92 -3.86
CA ASN A 90 -15.22 -10.37 -3.38
C ASN A 90 -14.79 -11.68 -4.05
N PHE A 91 -15.71 -12.63 -4.29
CA PHE A 91 -15.38 -13.87 -5.02
C PHE A 91 -15.14 -13.63 -6.52
N ARG A 92 -15.82 -12.66 -7.13
CA ARG A 92 -15.68 -12.36 -8.56
C ARG A 92 -14.38 -11.64 -8.91
N HIS A 93 -13.96 -10.69 -8.07
CA HIS A 93 -12.85 -9.78 -8.36
C HIS A 93 -11.62 -10.03 -7.48
N ARG A 94 -11.82 -10.61 -6.29
CA ARG A 94 -10.78 -10.91 -5.29
C ARG A 94 -9.84 -9.73 -4.97
N PRO A 95 -10.35 -8.50 -4.73
CA PRO A 95 -9.52 -7.35 -4.43
C PRO A 95 -8.88 -7.48 -3.05
N ILE A 96 -7.60 -7.12 -2.94
CA ILE A 96 -6.90 -6.99 -1.66
C ILE A 96 -6.18 -5.63 -1.61
N GLY A 97 -5.91 -5.14 -0.41
CA GLY A 97 -5.22 -3.87 -0.18
C GLY A 97 -4.04 -4.06 0.75
N LEU A 98 -2.86 -4.28 0.18
CA LEU A 98 -1.61 -4.22 0.93
C LEU A 98 -1.11 -2.77 0.99
N GLY A 99 -1.02 -2.24 2.19
CA GLY A 99 -0.41 -0.95 2.49
C GLY A 99 0.94 -1.09 3.21
N LEU A 100 1.40 0.01 3.78
CA LEU A 100 2.58 0.08 4.64
C LEU A 100 2.29 0.94 5.87
N MET A 101 3.12 0.77 6.91
CA MET A 101 3.15 1.62 8.09
C MET A 101 4.59 1.85 8.56
N GLY A 102 4.77 2.85 9.41
CA GLY A 102 6.08 3.20 9.94
C GLY A 102 6.96 3.96 8.95
N PHE A 103 6.38 4.67 7.97
CA PHE A 103 7.17 5.40 6.97
C PHE A 103 8.11 6.42 7.61
N GLN A 104 7.60 7.25 8.53
CA GLN A 104 8.41 8.21 9.27
C GLN A 104 9.52 7.53 10.10
N ASP A 105 9.28 6.34 10.63
CA ASP A 105 10.26 5.60 11.40
C ASP A 105 11.35 4.99 10.50
N ALA A 106 10.99 4.59 9.28
CA ALA A 106 11.96 4.18 8.27
C ALA A 106 12.84 5.35 7.85
N LEU A 107 12.28 6.56 7.66
CA LEU A 107 13.04 7.78 7.41
C LEU A 107 14.06 8.07 8.54
N TYR A 108 13.69 7.84 9.80
CA TYR A 108 14.64 7.98 10.90
C TYR A 108 15.81 6.99 10.81
N LYS A 109 15.56 5.77 10.34
CA LYS A 109 16.59 4.73 10.19
C LYS A 109 17.56 5.00 9.04
N ILE A 110 17.10 5.63 7.97
CA ILE A 110 17.95 6.01 6.82
C ILE A 110 18.53 7.43 6.96
N ASP A 111 18.31 8.08 8.10
CA ASP A 111 18.72 9.47 8.38
C ASP A 111 18.20 10.52 7.40
N ALA A 112 17.00 10.32 6.84
CA ALA A 112 16.37 11.27 5.92
C ALA A 112 15.33 12.15 6.63
N SER A 113 15.28 13.43 6.25
CA SER A 113 14.21 14.34 6.65
C SER A 113 12.97 14.11 5.78
N TYR A 114 11.78 14.15 6.36
CA TYR A 114 10.54 13.94 5.60
C TYR A 114 10.41 14.95 4.43
N GLY A 115 10.75 16.23 4.66
CA GLY A 115 10.69 17.27 3.64
C GLY A 115 11.93 17.36 2.73
N SER A 116 12.56 16.24 2.39
CA SER A 116 13.76 16.19 1.53
C SER A 116 13.55 15.34 0.28
N ASP A 117 14.36 15.60 -0.75
CA ASP A 117 14.35 14.81 -2.00
C ASP A 117 14.74 13.34 -1.75
N ASP A 118 15.56 13.08 -0.72
CA ASP A 118 15.89 11.72 -0.29
C ASP A 118 14.64 10.96 0.19
N ALA A 119 13.75 11.62 0.94
CA ALA A 119 12.50 11.01 1.38
C ALA A 119 11.52 10.78 0.21
N VAL A 120 11.49 11.69 -0.78
CA VAL A 120 10.69 11.51 -2.01
C VAL A 120 11.20 10.32 -2.82
N THR A 121 12.51 10.26 -3.05
CA THR A 121 13.18 9.16 -3.77
C THR A 121 12.97 7.83 -3.06
N PHE A 122 13.07 7.83 -1.73
CA PHE A 122 12.85 6.65 -0.92
C PHE A 122 11.40 6.17 -0.95
N ALA A 123 10.43 7.09 -0.89
CA ALA A 123 9.01 6.77 -1.02
C ALA A 123 8.70 6.08 -2.35
N ASP A 124 9.27 6.58 -3.44
CA ASP A 124 9.13 6.02 -4.78
C ASP A 124 9.70 4.58 -4.84
N ARG A 125 10.97 4.41 -4.45
CA ARG A 125 11.65 3.10 -4.44
C ARG A 125 10.94 2.05 -3.60
N ILE A 126 10.41 2.43 -2.43
CA ILE A 126 9.66 1.49 -1.57
C ILE A 126 8.38 1.05 -2.24
N MET A 127 7.59 1.99 -2.77
CA MET A 127 6.32 1.65 -3.39
C MET A 127 6.51 0.92 -4.72
N GLU A 128 7.57 1.22 -5.47
CA GLU A 128 7.98 0.43 -6.63
C GLU A 128 8.26 -1.03 -6.23
N ALA A 129 9.06 -1.25 -5.19
CA ALA A 129 9.39 -2.59 -4.70
C ALA A 129 8.16 -3.35 -4.17
N ILE A 130 7.33 -2.70 -3.33
CA ILE A 130 6.09 -3.31 -2.83
C ILE A 130 5.16 -3.65 -3.99
N SER A 131 4.99 -2.76 -4.96
CA SER A 131 4.16 -2.98 -6.15
C SER A 131 4.64 -4.17 -6.96
N TYR A 132 5.95 -4.21 -7.26
CA TYR A 132 6.57 -5.30 -7.99
C TYR A 132 6.32 -6.65 -7.31
N PHE A 133 6.65 -6.75 -6.02
CA PHE A 133 6.50 -8.01 -5.26
C PHE A 133 5.04 -8.39 -5.02
N ALA A 134 4.13 -7.42 -4.88
CA ALA A 134 2.71 -7.68 -4.68
C ALA A 134 2.07 -8.25 -5.95
N ILE A 135 2.38 -7.66 -7.11
CA ILE A 135 1.91 -8.14 -8.40
C ILE A 135 2.53 -9.51 -8.72
N GLU A 136 3.83 -9.67 -8.46
CA GLU A 136 4.52 -10.95 -8.60
C GLU A 136 3.84 -12.06 -7.77
N ALA A 137 3.58 -11.80 -6.49
CA ALA A 137 2.96 -12.77 -5.60
C ALA A 137 1.51 -13.11 -6.01
N SER A 138 0.74 -12.12 -6.48
CA SER A 138 -0.61 -12.38 -7.00
C SER A 138 -0.59 -13.22 -8.28
N SER A 139 0.42 -13.03 -9.14
CA SER A 139 0.61 -13.86 -10.34
C SER A 139 1.05 -15.29 -10.02
N GLU A 140 1.89 -15.48 -9.01
CA GLU A 140 2.22 -16.81 -8.47
C GLU A 140 1.00 -17.53 -7.92
N LEU A 141 0.13 -16.82 -7.18
CA LEU A 141 -1.13 -17.38 -6.71
C LEU A 141 -2.08 -17.71 -7.86
N ALA A 142 -2.04 -16.97 -8.97
CA ALA A 142 -2.84 -17.28 -10.16
C ALA A 142 -2.41 -18.62 -10.77
N SER A 143 -1.10 -18.88 -10.80
CA SER A 143 -0.56 -20.17 -11.25
C SER A 143 -0.99 -21.33 -10.35
N GLU A 144 -1.09 -21.09 -9.03
CA GLU A 144 -1.47 -22.12 -8.05
C GLU A 144 -2.98 -22.35 -7.98
N ARG A 145 -3.78 -21.27 -8.00
CA ARG A 145 -5.21 -21.28 -7.63
C ARG A 145 -6.14 -20.85 -8.77
N GLY A 146 -5.58 -20.51 -9.93
CA GLY A 146 -6.28 -19.86 -11.03
C GLY A 146 -6.43 -18.35 -10.85
N SER A 147 -6.57 -17.61 -11.95
CA SER A 147 -6.87 -16.18 -11.94
C SER A 147 -8.25 -15.89 -11.35
N TYR A 148 -8.50 -14.64 -10.93
CA TYR A 148 -9.85 -14.25 -10.49
C TYR A 148 -10.85 -14.33 -11.65
N SER A 149 -12.13 -14.58 -11.33
CA SER A 149 -13.18 -14.89 -12.31
C SER A 149 -13.35 -13.81 -13.39
N SER A 150 -13.25 -12.55 -12.99
CA SER A 150 -13.36 -11.41 -13.91
C SER A 150 -12.03 -10.95 -14.53
N TYR A 151 -10.93 -11.72 -14.42
CA TYR A 151 -9.67 -11.37 -15.08
C TYR A 151 -9.90 -11.33 -16.58
N GLY A 152 -10.33 -12.44 -17.20
CA GLY A 152 -10.72 -12.49 -18.61
C GLY A 152 -9.64 -12.04 -19.60
N ASP A 153 -9.96 -12.11 -20.89
CA ASP A 153 -9.13 -11.52 -21.96
C ASP A 153 -9.72 -10.15 -22.29
N HIS A 154 -9.06 -9.07 -21.84
CA HIS A 154 -9.49 -7.70 -22.08
C HIS A 154 -8.26 -6.81 -22.35
N SER A 155 -8.47 -5.69 -23.03
CA SER A 155 -7.41 -4.76 -23.42
C SER A 155 -6.61 -4.15 -22.24
N GLY A 156 -7.10 -4.30 -21.01
CA GLY A 156 -6.41 -3.88 -19.79
C GLY A 156 -5.50 -4.96 -19.19
N ALA A 157 -5.57 -6.20 -19.68
CA ALA A 157 -4.68 -7.27 -19.25
C ALA A 157 -3.24 -6.91 -19.67
N GLY A 158 -2.37 -6.68 -18.69
CA GLY A 158 -0.98 -6.27 -18.91
C GLY A 158 -0.70 -4.77 -18.75
N ILE A 159 -1.70 -3.95 -18.37
CA ILE A 159 -1.50 -2.56 -17.96
C ILE A 159 -1.20 -2.51 -16.46
N PHE A 160 -0.01 -2.05 -16.10
CA PHE A 160 0.44 -1.96 -14.71
C PHE A 160 0.20 -0.54 -14.16
N PRO A 161 0.28 -0.32 -12.83
CA PRO A 161 0.03 0.98 -12.24
C PRO A 161 0.87 2.12 -12.85
N MET A 162 2.11 1.84 -13.23
CA MET A 162 2.98 2.76 -13.96
C MET A 162 2.50 3.09 -15.38
N ASP A 163 2.02 2.10 -16.15
CA ASP A 163 1.55 2.29 -17.52
C ASP A 163 0.23 3.08 -17.53
N SER A 164 -0.59 2.89 -16.49
CA SER A 164 -1.85 3.62 -16.34
C SER A 164 -1.65 5.14 -16.17
N LEU A 165 -0.43 5.61 -15.83
CA LEU A 165 -0.13 7.03 -15.84
C LEU A 165 -0.10 7.60 -17.26
N ASP A 166 0.31 6.83 -18.27
CA ASP A 166 0.29 7.28 -19.67
C ASP A 166 -1.15 7.50 -20.14
N ILE A 167 -2.05 6.57 -19.80
CA ILE A 167 -3.49 6.73 -20.06
C ILE A 167 -4.01 7.99 -19.37
N LEU A 168 -3.64 8.23 -18.11
CA LEU A 168 -4.11 9.40 -17.39
C LEU A 168 -3.59 10.71 -18.01
N ILE A 169 -2.32 10.76 -18.42
CA ILE A 169 -1.70 11.93 -19.04
C ILE A 169 -2.34 12.20 -20.40
N GLU A 170 -2.52 11.17 -21.23
CA GLU A 170 -3.17 11.28 -22.54
C GLU A 170 -4.60 11.82 -22.41
N GLN A 171 -5.39 11.25 -21.49
CA GLN A 171 -6.80 11.63 -21.32
C GLN A 171 -6.97 13.01 -20.66
N ARG A 172 -6.04 13.42 -19.80
CA ARG A 172 -6.11 14.70 -19.10
C ARG A 172 -5.50 15.84 -19.92
N GLY A 173 -4.40 15.58 -20.62
CA GLY A 173 -3.51 16.57 -21.22
C GLY A 173 -2.31 16.88 -20.33
N GLU A 174 -1.11 16.82 -20.91
CA GLU A 174 0.20 17.02 -20.24
C GLU A 174 0.28 18.35 -19.47
N GLN A 175 -0.41 19.40 -19.92
CA GLN A 175 -0.42 20.69 -19.25
C GLN A 175 -1.12 20.71 -17.88
N TYR A 176 -1.85 19.64 -17.52
CA TYR A 176 -2.60 19.55 -16.26
C TYR A 176 -2.07 18.47 -15.31
N ILE A 177 -0.98 17.79 -15.66
CA ILE A 177 -0.37 16.76 -14.82
C ILE A 177 1.13 16.65 -15.12
N ASP A 178 1.92 16.73 -14.06
CA ASP A 178 3.35 16.47 -14.06
C ASP A 178 3.64 15.41 -13.00
N VAL A 179 4.29 14.31 -13.40
CA VAL A 179 4.54 13.15 -12.54
C VAL A 179 5.84 12.45 -12.96
N ASN A 180 6.66 12.10 -11.98
CA ASN A 180 7.89 11.33 -12.20
C ASN A 180 7.56 9.94 -12.81
N ARG A 181 8.41 9.48 -13.74
CA ARG A 181 8.25 8.24 -14.54
C ARG A 181 9.39 7.23 -14.33
N ASP A 182 10.26 7.47 -13.37
CA ASP A 182 11.41 6.66 -13.08
C ASP A 182 10.99 5.26 -12.64
N LYS A 183 11.81 4.27 -12.99
CA LYS A 183 11.65 2.88 -12.60
C LYS A 183 13.04 2.28 -12.42
N THR A 184 13.20 1.43 -11.41
CA THR A 184 14.46 0.79 -11.06
C THR A 184 14.42 -0.73 -11.16
N LEU A 185 13.22 -1.34 -11.21
CA LEU A 185 13.04 -2.79 -11.30
C LEU A 185 12.75 -3.27 -12.74
N ASP A 186 12.92 -4.58 -12.98
CA ASP A 186 12.68 -5.22 -14.28
C ASP A 186 11.20 -5.54 -14.51
N TRP A 187 10.44 -4.50 -14.81
CA TRP A 187 9.01 -4.61 -15.05
C TRP A 187 8.65 -5.40 -16.31
N ASP A 188 9.54 -5.51 -17.29
CA ASP A 188 9.28 -6.25 -18.51
C ASP A 188 9.27 -7.76 -18.24
N ALA A 189 10.19 -8.24 -17.39
CA ALA A 189 10.17 -9.62 -16.90
C ALA A 189 8.88 -9.93 -16.11
N LEU A 190 8.43 -9.01 -15.24
CA LEU A 190 7.20 -9.19 -14.48
C LEU A 190 5.95 -9.19 -15.38
N LYS A 191 5.89 -8.29 -16.38
CA LYS A 191 4.82 -8.27 -17.38
C LYS A 191 4.76 -9.59 -18.15
N ALA A 192 5.90 -10.15 -18.55
CA ALA A 192 5.94 -11.46 -19.21
C ALA A 192 5.41 -12.58 -18.31
N LYS A 193 5.78 -12.58 -17.02
CA LYS A 193 5.25 -13.54 -16.03
C LYS A 193 3.73 -13.41 -15.91
N VAL A 194 3.21 -12.20 -15.72
CA VAL A 194 1.76 -11.93 -15.60
C VAL A 194 1.00 -12.29 -16.88
N ALA A 195 1.56 -12.02 -18.06
CA ALA A 195 0.93 -12.39 -19.33
C ALA A 195 0.72 -13.91 -19.47
N THR A 196 1.60 -14.73 -18.87
CA THR A 196 1.49 -16.20 -18.92
C THR A 196 0.64 -16.78 -17.79
N ALA A 197 0.78 -16.28 -16.57
CA ALA A 197 0.15 -16.83 -15.37
C ALA A 197 -1.19 -16.16 -15.01
N GLY A 198 -1.43 -14.95 -15.50
CA GLY A 198 -2.52 -14.09 -15.08
C GLY A 198 -2.31 -13.51 -13.66
N MET A 199 -3.40 -13.04 -13.07
CA MET A 199 -3.44 -12.43 -11.73
C MET A 199 -4.51 -13.09 -10.86
N ARG A 200 -4.21 -13.31 -9.58
CA ARG A 200 -5.18 -13.86 -8.62
C ARG A 200 -6.12 -12.79 -8.05
N ASN A 201 -5.69 -11.54 -8.02
CA ASN A 201 -6.39 -10.43 -7.37
C ASN A 201 -6.52 -9.26 -8.36
N SER A 202 -7.70 -8.65 -8.44
CA SER A 202 -7.92 -7.49 -9.32
C SER A 202 -7.15 -6.25 -8.87
N ASN A 203 -7.06 -6.03 -7.56
CA ASN A 203 -6.31 -4.96 -6.93
C ASN A 203 -5.44 -5.58 -5.84
N VAL A 204 -4.23 -5.06 -5.65
CA VAL A 204 -3.26 -5.62 -4.70
C VAL A 204 -2.78 -4.64 -3.62
N MET A 205 -2.89 -3.33 -3.85
CA MET A 205 -2.31 -2.30 -2.99
C MET A 205 -3.32 -1.23 -2.61
N ALA A 206 -3.27 -0.81 -1.35
CA ALA A 206 -3.95 0.36 -0.83
C ALA A 206 -3.32 0.76 0.50
N ILE A 207 -2.86 2.01 0.62
CA ILE A 207 -2.29 2.52 1.88
C ILE A 207 -3.44 3.07 2.74
N ALA A 208 -3.95 2.22 3.63
CA ALA A 208 -5.00 2.60 4.58
C ALA A 208 -4.41 3.21 5.87
N PRO A 209 -5.22 3.97 6.64
CA PRO A 209 -4.84 4.38 7.98
C PRO A 209 -4.55 3.18 8.89
N THR A 210 -3.41 3.20 9.58
CA THR A 210 -2.96 2.06 10.41
C THR A 210 -3.02 2.36 11.91
N ALA A 211 -3.92 3.22 12.35
CA ALA A 211 -3.97 3.77 13.70
C ALA A 211 -3.78 2.72 14.82
N THR A 212 -4.59 1.65 14.79
CA THR A 212 -4.52 0.59 15.82
C THR A 212 -3.30 -0.32 15.64
N ILE A 213 -3.06 -0.82 14.43
CA ILE A 213 -2.00 -1.81 14.17
C ILE A 213 -0.59 -1.22 14.29
N ALA A 214 -0.42 0.07 14.00
CA ALA A 214 0.83 0.79 14.22
C ALA A 214 1.12 0.97 15.72
N ASN A 215 0.09 1.26 16.53
CA ASN A 215 0.22 1.28 17.98
C ASN A 215 0.57 -0.10 18.56
N ILE A 216 -0.01 -1.18 18.03
CA ILE A 216 0.30 -2.55 18.45
C ILE A 216 1.76 -2.91 18.14
N THR A 217 2.24 -2.53 16.95
CA THR A 217 3.60 -2.84 16.48
C THR A 217 4.65 -1.81 16.91
N GLY A 218 4.23 -0.72 17.55
CA GLY A 218 5.11 0.32 18.09
C GLY A 218 5.80 1.18 17.02
N VAL A 219 5.13 1.45 15.88
CA VAL A 219 5.67 2.29 14.79
C VAL A 219 4.75 3.46 14.44
N SER A 220 5.24 4.40 13.65
CA SER A 220 4.42 5.51 13.10
C SER A 220 3.29 5.03 12.17
N GLN A 221 2.25 5.86 12.05
CA GLN A 221 1.03 5.51 11.32
C GLN A 221 1.20 5.66 9.81
N SER A 222 0.95 4.59 9.05
CA SER A 222 0.92 4.59 7.58
C SER A 222 2.10 5.35 6.95
N ILE A 223 1.79 6.40 6.18
CA ILE A 223 2.73 7.34 5.59
C ILE A 223 2.83 8.66 6.36
N GLU A 224 2.11 8.83 7.47
CA GLU A 224 1.99 10.12 8.15
C GLU A 224 3.32 10.57 8.78
N PRO A 225 3.67 11.85 8.69
CA PRO A 225 4.77 12.41 9.47
C PRO A 225 4.43 12.35 10.97
N THR A 226 5.46 12.42 11.81
CA THR A 226 5.24 12.58 13.25
C THR A 226 4.45 13.86 13.52
N TYR A 227 3.25 13.75 14.11
CA TYR A 227 2.45 14.91 14.50
C TYR A 227 3.10 15.74 15.62
N GLN A 228 3.58 15.07 16.66
CA GLN A 228 4.28 15.71 17.78
C GLN A 228 5.32 14.76 18.38
N ASN A 229 6.49 15.30 18.74
CA ASN A 229 7.60 14.50 19.28
C ASN A 229 7.42 14.09 20.75
N LEU A 230 6.54 14.79 21.45
CA LEU A 230 6.15 14.54 22.82
C LEU A 230 4.62 14.55 22.87
N TYR A 231 4.03 13.53 23.48
CA TYR A 231 2.62 13.56 23.85
C TYR A 231 2.45 13.09 25.28
N VAL A 232 1.44 13.63 25.96
CA VAL A 232 1.12 13.30 27.36
C VAL A 232 -0.11 12.40 27.37
N LYS A 233 0.02 11.20 27.91
CA LYS A 233 -1.11 10.30 28.14
C LYS A 233 -1.56 10.41 29.58
N SER A 234 -2.84 10.69 29.79
CA SER A 234 -3.44 10.92 31.11
C SER A 234 -4.75 10.14 31.26
N ASN A 235 -4.66 8.80 31.18
CA ASN A 235 -5.83 7.89 31.22
C ASN A 235 -5.78 6.94 32.43
N LEU A 236 -4.90 7.21 33.39
CA LEU A 236 -4.76 6.55 34.69
C LEU A 236 -4.89 7.64 35.79
N PRO A 237 -5.17 7.31 37.07
CA PRO A 237 -5.63 8.27 38.08
C PRO A 237 -4.77 9.55 38.17
N VAL A 238 -5.41 10.64 38.59
CA VAL A 238 -5.01 12.07 38.49
C VAL A 238 -3.55 12.41 38.86
N SER A 239 -2.86 11.54 39.61
CA SER A 239 -1.42 11.63 39.91
C SER A 239 -0.47 11.09 38.81
N SER A 240 -0.99 10.48 37.75
CA SER A 240 -0.23 9.67 36.79
C SER A 240 -0.24 10.28 35.39
N ARG A 241 0.53 11.36 35.19
CA ARG A 241 0.81 11.90 33.84
C ARG A 241 2.10 11.28 33.31
N TRP A 242 2.00 10.59 32.19
CA TRP A 242 3.16 9.99 31.52
C TRP A 242 3.47 10.75 30.24
N SER A 243 4.64 11.38 30.22
CA SER A 243 5.20 12.00 29.01
C SER A 243 5.88 10.92 28.17
N ILE A 244 5.48 10.79 26.91
CA ILE A 244 6.08 9.85 25.96
C ILE A 244 6.82 10.68 24.92
N LEU A 245 8.13 10.41 24.78
CA LEU A 245 9.00 11.01 23.77
C LEU A 245 9.33 9.99 22.68
N ILE A 246 9.56 10.47 21.46
CA ILE A 246 9.99 9.61 20.35
C ILE A 246 11.40 9.08 20.58
N TRP A 247 11.53 7.75 20.59
CA TRP A 247 12.77 7.04 20.86
C TRP A 247 13.90 7.35 19.87
N SER A 248 13.59 7.46 18.57
CA SER A 248 14.60 7.76 17.54
C SER A 248 15.29 9.11 17.76
N LYS A 249 14.59 10.09 18.35
CA LYS A 249 15.17 11.39 18.71
C LYS A 249 15.98 11.34 20.00
N ILE A 250 15.53 10.57 21.01
CA ILE A 250 16.30 10.40 22.25
C ILE A 250 17.62 9.70 21.96
N SER A 251 17.60 8.60 21.20
CA SER A 251 18.79 7.81 20.89
C SER A 251 19.86 8.65 20.20
N LYS A 252 19.49 9.47 19.19
CA LYS A 252 20.43 10.40 18.54
C LYS A 252 21.02 11.43 19.52
N VAL A 253 20.21 12.01 20.40
CA VAL A 253 20.69 12.98 21.40
C VAL A 253 21.60 12.32 22.44
N ALA A 254 21.27 11.11 22.89
CA ALA A 254 22.08 10.35 23.83
C ALA A 254 23.44 9.93 23.25
N THR A 255 23.49 9.60 21.95
CA THR A 255 24.75 9.27 21.25
C THR A 255 25.59 10.49 20.90
N CYS A 256 24.97 11.67 20.71
CA CYS A 256 25.70 12.87 20.30
C CYS A 256 26.51 13.53 21.45
N GLY A 257 26.35 13.05 22.69
CA GLY A 257 26.96 13.65 23.86
C GLY A 257 26.32 15.01 24.16
N ILE A 258 25.81 15.18 25.38
CA ILE A 258 25.44 16.49 25.87
C ILE A 258 26.74 17.30 26.00
N ARG A 259 27.11 18.05 24.95
CA ARG A 259 28.02 19.17 25.11
C ARG A 259 27.22 20.26 25.79
N SER A 260 27.45 20.42 27.09
CA SER A 260 27.08 21.60 27.84
C SER A 260 27.56 22.83 27.07
N TRP A 261 26.65 23.77 26.82
CA TRP A 261 26.99 25.14 26.45
C TRP A 261 27.84 25.80 27.53
#